data_AF-A0A059UDA6-F1
#
_entry.id   AF-A0A059UDA6-F1
#
_cell.length_a   1.000
_cell.length_b   1.000
_cell.length_c   1.000
_cell.angle_alpha   90.00
_cell.angle_beta   90.00
_cell.angle_gamma   90.00
#
_symmetry.space_group_name_H-M   'P 1'
#
loop_
_entity.id
_entity.type
_entity.pdbx_description
1 polymer ?
#
loop_
_entity_poly.entity_id
_entity_poly.type
_entity_poly.pdbx_seq_one_letter_code
_entity_poly.pdbx_strand_id
1 'polypeptide(L)'
;KHTIFDAGLDDLVVNYEANVSAELQNNGHTVKATFKSGMSSISGAGLLSTYRALQMHFHWGSDDSYGSEHQVLGKKYPLETHIVHFNTKYPNASVAMKKE
;
A
#
# COMPACT_ATOMS: atom_id res chain seq x y z
N LYS A 1 -9.21 -17.10 12.74
CA LYS A 1 -9.74 -16.54 11.47
C LYS A 1 -9.52 -17.60 10.40
N HIS A 2 -10.55 -18.03 9.68
CA HIS A 2 -10.43 -18.97 8.57
C HIS A 2 -10.30 -18.17 7.27
N THR A 3 -9.32 -18.50 6.44
CA THR A 3 -9.19 -17.98 5.07
C THR A 3 -9.85 -18.96 4.11
N ILE A 4 -10.72 -18.45 3.24
CA ILE A 4 -11.43 -19.24 2.23
C ILE A 4 -10.83 -18.89 0.87
N PHE A 5 -10.53 -19.90 0.07
CA PHE A 5 -10.12 -19.69 -1.31
C PHE A 5 -11.33 -19.22 -2.12
N ASP A 6 -11.16 -18.12 -2.85
CA ASP A 6 -12.17 -17.57 -3.75
C ASP A 6 -11.59 -17.56 -5.18
N ALA A 7 -12.12 -18.45 -6.03
CA ALA A 7 -11.73 -18.56 -7.43
C ALA A 7 -12.30 -17.42 -8.30
N GLY A 8 -13.25 -16.63 -7.78
CA GLY A 8 -13.82 -15.48 -8.46
C GLY A 8 -13.00 -14.19 -8.30
N LEU A 9 -11.93 -14.20 -7.51
CA LEU A 9 -10.98 -13.09 -7.44
C LEU A 9 -10.07 -13.12 -8.67
N ASP A 10 -10.27 -12.16 -9.56
CA ASP A 10 -9.35 -11.89 -10.67
C ASP A 10 -7.94 -11.55 -10.17
N ASP A 11 -6.96 -11.62 -11.07
CA ASP A 11 -5.58 -11.23 -10.75
C ASP A 11 -5.48 -9.75 -10.34
N LEU A 12 -4.57 -9.47 -9.40
CA LEU A 12 -4.16 -8.11 -9.11
C LEU A 12 -3.24 -7.62 -10.23
N VAL A 13 -3.64 -6.55 -10.92
CA VAL A 13 -2.82 -5.90 -11.93
C VAL A 13 -1.99 -4.82 -11.26
N VAL A 14 -0.67 -4.96 -11.33
CA VAL A 14 0.29 -3.97 -10.80
C VAL A 14 1.02 -3.33 -11.97
N ASN A 15 0.79 -2.03 -12.17
CA ASN A 15 1.44 -1.24 -13.21
C ASN A 15 2.26 -0.13 -12.56
N TYR A 16 3.44 -0.48 -12.07
CA TYR A 16 4.38 0.48 -11.51
C TYR A 16 5.44 0.85 -12.53
N GLU A 17 5.72 2.14 -12.62
CA GLU A 17 6.82 2.66 -13.43
C GLU A 17 8.15 2.33 -12.76
N ALA A 18 9.12 1.90 -13.57
CA ALA A 18 10.47 1.58 -13.08
C ALA A 18 11.19 2.78 -12.45
N ASN A 19 10.81 4.00 -12.84
CA ASN A 19 11.43 5.24 -12.37
C ASN A 19 10.35 6.25 -11.97
N VAL A 20 10.37 6.66 -10.70
CA VAL A 20 9.53 7.72 -10.16
C VAL A 20 10.38 8.64 -9.28
N SER A 21 9.99 9.90 -9.15
CA SER A 21 10.56 10.77 -8.12
C SER A 21 9.72 10.69 -6.85
N ALA A 22 10.39 10.65 -5.71
CA ALA A 22 9.75 10.64 -4.40
C ALA A 22 10.48 11.57 -3.43
N GLU A 23 9.72 12.21 -2.55
CA GLU A 23 10.26 12.91 -1.39
C GLU A 23 10.31 11.94 -0.21
N LEU A 24 11.50 11.75 0.35
CA LEU A 24 11.71 10.96 1.55
C LEU A 24 11.66 11.85 2.80
N GLN A 25 10.87 11.45 3.78
CA GLN A 25 10.72 12.17 5.03
C GLN A 25 10.73 11.20 6.21
N ASN A 26 11.54 11.50 7.23
CA ASN A 26 11.32 10.98 8.58
C ASN A 26 10.34 11.93 9.29
N ASN A 27 9.17 11.44 9.66
CA ASN A 27 8.13 12.25 10.30
C ASN A 27 8.03 12.01 11.83
N GLY A 28 9.04 11.39 12.44
CA GLY A 28 9.04 11.00 13.85
C GLY A 28 8.39 9.66 14.15
N HIS A 29 7.73 9.03 13.16
CA HIS A 29 7.04 7.75 13.32
C HIS A 29 7.46 6.68 12.29
N THR A 30 7.80 7.10 11.08
CA THR A 30 8.23 6.21 9.98
C THR A 30 9.17 6.97 9.04
N VAL A 31 9.85 6.21 8.18
CA VAL A 31 10.32 6.74 6.89
C VAL A 31 9.16 6.66 5.91
N LYS A 32 8.79 7.79 5.31
CA LYS A 32 7.71 7.89 4.32
C LYS A 32 8.27 8.42 3.01
N ALA A 33 8.03 7.70 1.92
CA ALA A 33 8.31 8.16 0.57
C ALA A 33 7.00 8.64 -0.08
N THR A 34 6.89 9.94 -0.37
CA THR A 34 5.73 10.52 -1.06
C THR A 34 6.05 10.66 -2.55
N PHE A 35 5.33 9.95 -3.41
CA PHE A 35 5.57 10.01 -4.86
C PHE A 35 5.20 11.38 -5.41
N LYS A 36 6.11 11.99 -6.19
CA LYS A 36 5.96 13.34 -6.78
C LYS A 36 5.74 13.29 -8.28
N SER A 37 6.18 12.21 -8.93
CA SER A 37 5.91 11.92 -10.32
C SER A 37 5.35 10.51 -10.48
N GLY A 38 4.96 10.18 -11.70
CA GLY A 38 4.51 8.85 -12.06
C GLY A 38 3.02 8.62 -11.85
N MET A 39 2.48 7.70 -12.63
CA MET A 39 1.10 7.22 -12.65
C MET A 39 1.00 5.75 -12.18
N SER A 40 2.04 5.23 -11.53
CA SER A 40 2.06 3.91 -10.87
C SER A 40 0.72 3.59 -10.20
N SER A 41 0.12 2.45 -10.53
CA SER A 41 -1.23 2.12 -10.11
C SER A 41 -1.48 0.62 -9.98
N ILE A 42 -2.57 0.29 -9.30
CA ILE A 42 -3.11 -1.05 -9.17
C ILE A 42 -4.58 -1.09 -9.62
N SER A 43 -5.03 -2.24 -10.10
CA SER A 43 -6.43 -2.55 -10.44
C SER A 43 -6.64 -4.08 -10.41
N GLY A 44 -7.84 -4.57 -10.75
CA GLY A 44 -8.15 -6.00 -10.68
C GLY A 44 -8.41 -6.48 -9.24
N ALA A 45 -8.39 -7.80 -9.02
CA ALA A 45 -8.63 -8.43 -7.70
C ALA A 45 -9.86 -7.89 -6.93
N GLY A 46 -10.95 -7.58 -7.64
CA GLY A 46 -12.18 -7.04 -7.04
C GLY A 46 -12.15 -5.55 -6.72
N LEU A 47 -11.09 -4.80 -7.07
CA LEU A 47 -11.07 -3.35 -6.95
C LEU A 47 -12.04 -2.71 -7.96
N LEU A 48 -12.89 -1.79 -7.48
CA LEU A 48 -13.92 -1.14 -8.29
C LEU A 48 -13.38 -0.13 -9.32
N SER A 49 -12.09 0.18 -9.29
CA SER A 49 -11.46 1.14 -10.19
C SER A 49 -9.95 0.96 -10.18
N THR A 50 -9.25 1.83 -10.90
CA THR A 50 -7.81 1.99 -10.79
C THR A 50 -7.47 2.83 -9.57
N TYR A 51 -6.44 2.42 -8.84
CA TYR A 51 -5.94 3.12 -7.66
C TYR A 51 -4.50 3.54 -7.90
N ARG A 52 -4.22 4.85 -7.82
CA ARG A 52 -2.89 5.41 -8.07
C ARG A 52 -2.08 5.45 -6.78
N ALA A 53 -0.82 5.04 -6.86
CA ALA A 53 0.13 5.07 -5.76
C ALA A 53 0.36 6.52 -5.32
N LEU A 54 0.30 6.75 -4.00
CA LEU A 54 0.46 8.06 -3.38
C LEU A 54 1.75 8.14 -2.57
N GLN A 55 1.98 7.11 -1.76
CA GLN A 55 3.13 7.03 -0.87
C GLN A 55 3.43 5.59 -0.51
N MET A 56 4.62 5.36 0.03
CA MET A 56 4.95 4.15 0.76
C MET A 56 5.57 4.49 2.12
N HIS A 57 5.35 3.63 3.10
CA HIS A 57 5.97 3.73 4.43
C HIS A 57 6.16 2.34 5.05
N PHE A 58 6.89 2.30 6.16
CA PHE A 58 7.35 1.06 6.78
C PHE A 58 6.94 1.03 8.26
N HIS A 59 6.72 -0.18 8.75
CA HIS A 59 6.59 -0.49 10.18
C HIS A 59 7.64 -1.53 10.54
N TRP A 60 8.33 -1.34 11.66
CA TRP A 60 9.41 -2.23 12.10
C TRP A 60 9.48 -2.28 13.64
N GLY A 61 10.07 -3.34 14.18
CA GLY A 61 10.27 -3.56 15.61
C GLY A 61 11.63 -3.08 16.12
N SER A 62 11.92 -3.36 17.40
CA SER A 62 13.24 -3.07 17.97
C SER A 62 14.34 -4.05 17.52
N ASP A 63 13.95 -5.21 17.00
CA ASP A 63 14.84 -6.27 16.54
C ASP A 63 14.14 -7.13 15.47
N ASP A 64 14.88 -8.07 14.88
CA ASP A 64 14.42 -8.88 13.75
C ASP A 64 13.38 -9.95 14.12
N SER A 65 12.98 -10.09 15.38
CA SER A 65 11.97 -11.07 15.78
C SER A 65 10.52 -10.58 15.56
N TYR A 66 10.31 -9.27 15.39
CA TYR A 66 8.98 -8.68 15.21
C TYR A 66 9.01 -7.29 14.55
N GLY A 67 7.84 -6.78 14.14
CA GLY A 67 7.71 -5.42 13.59
C GLY A 67 6.51 -5.23 12.67
N SER A 68 6.08 -6.28 11.99
CA SER A 68 4.86 -6.26 11.20
C SER A 68 3.63 -5.99 12.06
N GLU A 69 2.68 -5.25 11.50
CA GLU A 69 1.39 -4.97 12.13
C GLU A 69 0.49 -6.21 11.99
N HIS A 70 0.41 -6.75 10.77
CA HIS A 70 -0.30 -7.99 10.47
C HIS A 70 0.49 -9.23 10.91
N GLN A 71 -0.25 -10.32 11.09
CA GLN A 71 0.28 -11.62 11.50
C GLN A 71 -0.30 -12.73 10.64
N VAL A 72 0.53 -13.71 10.29
CA VAL A 72 0.08 -14.92 9.58
C VAL A 72 0.20 -16.09 10.54
N LEU A 73 -0.95 -16.72 10.87
CA LEU A 73 -1.02 -17.82 11.83
C LEU A 73 -0.36 -17.48 13.18
N GLY A 74 -0.51 -16.23 13.63
CA GLY A 74 0.07 -15.72 14.89
C GLY A 74 1.55 -15.33 14.82
N LYS A 75 2.21 -15.50 13.66
CA LYS A 75 3.60 -15.09 13.46
C LYS A 75 3.69 -13.65 12.95
N LYS A 76 4.52 -12.84 13.62
CA LYS A 76 4.97 -11.53 13.14
C LYS A 76 6.24 -11.66 12.30
N TYR A 77 6.47 -10.66 11.45
CA TYR A 77 7.65 -10.51 10.62
C TYR A 77 8.44 -9.25 11.05
N PRO A 78 9.73 -9.11 10.70
CA PRO A 78 10.56 -7.99 11.14
C PRO A 78 10.07 -6.61 10.67
N LEU A 79 9.42 -6.57 9.50
CA LEU A 79 9.04 -5.34 8.83
C LEU A 79 7.79 -5.55 7.98
N GLU A 80 6.95 -4.52 7.88
CA GLU A 80 5.81 -4.46 6.98
C GLU A 80 5.84 -3.16 6.18
N THR A 81 5.63 -3.25 4.87
CA THR A 81 5.56 -2.09 3.96
C THR A 81 4.13 -1.85 3.55
N HIS A 82 3.68 -0.61 3.72
CA HIS A 82 2.40 -0.15 3.19
C HIS A 82 2.65 0.72 1.96
N ILE A 83 2.10 0.32 0.80
CA ILE A 83 2.03 1.16 -0.39
C ILE A 83 0.60 1.68 -0.50
N VAL A 84 0.41 2.96 -0.17
CA VAL A 84 -0.91 3.57 -0.11
C VAL A 84 -1.30 4.09 -1.49
N HIS A 85 -2.50 3.72 -1.91
CA HIS A 85 -3.09 4.15 -3.17
C HIS A 85 -4.41 4.88 -2.92
N PHE A 86 -4.82 5.74 -3.85
CA PHE A 86 -6.14 6.36 -3.83
C PHE A 86 -6.90 6.07 -5.13
N ASN A 87 -8.22 5.94 -5.02
CA ASN A 87 -9.08 5.66 -6.17
C ASN A 87 -9.06 6.84 -7.16
N THR A 88 -8.72 6.58 -8.42
CA THR A 88 -8.60 7.62 -9.45
C THR A 88 -9.95 8.17 -9.93
N LYS A 89 -11.08 7.62 -9.48
CA LYS A 89 -12.41 8.23 -9.68
C LYS A 89 -12.53 9.60 -8.99
N TYR A 90 -11.67 9.87 -8.01
CA TYR A 90 -11.61 11.14 -7.30
C TYR A 90 -10.41 11.97 -7.76
N PRO A 91 -10.53 13.31 -7.75
CA PRO A 91 -9.49 14.19 -8.28
C PRO A 91 -8.17 14.14 -7.49
N ASN A 92 -8.20 13.75 -6.21
CA ASN A 92 -7.01 13.58 -5.39
C ASN A 92 -7.30 12.75 -4.13
N ALA A 93 -6.24 12.34 -3.43
CA ALA A 93 -6.30 11.56 -2.20
C ALA A 93 -7.13 12.23 -1.09
N SER A 94 -7.06 13.55 -0.93
CA SER A 94 -7.83 14.28 0.10
C SER A 94 -9.34 14.16 -0.10
N VAL A 95 -9.81 14.15 -1.35
CA VAL A 95 -11.22 13.87 -1.68
C VAL A 95 -11.53 12.39 -1.50
N ALA A 96 -10.64 11.49 -1.96
CA ALA A 96 -10.84 10.05 -1.85
C ALA A 96 -10.97 9.57 -0.40
N MET A 97 -10.17 10.11 0.52
CA MET A 97 -10.21 9.75 1.95
C MET A 97 -11.54 10.08 2.65
N LYS A 98 -12.34 10.97 2.07
CA LYS A 98 -13.66 11.36 2.62
C LYS A 98 -14.80 10.52 2.06
N LYS A 99 -14.48 9.47 1.31
CA LYS A 99 -15.44 8.64 0.61
C LYS A 99 -15.27 7.21 1.10
N GLU A 100 -16.39 6.63 1.50
CA GLU A 100 -16.53 5.22 1.87
C GLU A 100 -16.39 4.32 0.63
#